data_AF-A0A6B3H0N5-F1
#
_entry.id   AF-A0A6B3H0N5-F1
#
_cell.length_a   1.000
_cell.length_b   1.000
_cell.length_c   1.000
_cell.angle_alpha   90.00
_cell.angle_beta   90.00
_cell.angle_gamma   90.00
#
_symmetry.space_group_name_H-M   'P 1'
#
loop_
_entity.id
_entity.type
_entity.pdbx_description
1 polymer ?
#
loop_
_entity_poly.entity_id
_entity_poly.type
_entity_poly.pdbx_seq_one_letter_code
_entity_poly.pdbx_strand_id
1 'polypeptide(L)'
;KTKLIYGSPSEIRSTATHLRKLQGAFDKVGGGLKGVDSSALKGQAADAFRNSVSVEPPKWFKAADAFEKAAGALDSFAGTVEWAQG
;
A
#
# COMPACT_ATOMS: atom_id res chain seq x y z
N LYS A 1 -15.84 5.40 35.81
CA LYS A 1 -14.36 5.48 35.73
C LYS A 1 -14.01 6.31 34.51
N THR A 2 -13.42 7.48 34.69
CA THR A 2 -13.01 8.38 33.61
C THR A 2 -11.77 7.78 32.94
N LYS A 3 -11.84 7.45 31.64
CA LYS A 3 -10.65 7.04 30.89
C LYS A 3 -9.78 8.29 30.70
N LEU A 4 -8.55 8.26 31.22
CA LEU A 4 -7.57 9.33 31.02
C LEU A 4 -7.01 9.33 29.59
N ILE A 5 -6.87 8.13 29.00
CA ILE A 5 -6.40 7.95 27.63
C ILE A 5 -7.53 7.39 26.76
N TYR A 6 -7.99 8.20 25.80
CA TYR A 6 -9.04 7.84 24.85
C TYR A 6 -8.46 7.12 23.63
N GLY A 7 -9.29 6.31 22.97
CA GLY A 7 -8.91 5.55 21.78
C GLY A 7 -9.02 4.04 21.96
N SER A 8 -9.04 3.35 20.82
CA SER A 8 -9.17 1.90 20.70
C SER A 8 -7.95 1.35 19.93
N PRO A 9 -6.95 0.78 20.63
CA PRO A 9 -5.80 0.16 19.97
C PRO A 9 -6.20 -0.88 18.92
N SER A 10 -7.26 -1.64 19.17
CA SER A 10 -7.78 -2.63 18.23
C SER A 10 -8.35 -2.00 16.95
N GLU A 11 -9.05 -0.87 17.03
CA GLU A 11 -9.55 -0.18 15.83
C GLU A 11 -8.41 0.47 15.03
N ILE A 12 -7.38 0.99 15.71
CA ILE A 12 -6.18 1.51 15.05
C ILE A 12 -5.47 0.38 14.28
N ARG A 13 -5.27 -0.78 14.91
CA ARG A 13 -4.69 -1.98 14.25
C ARG A 13 -5.56 -2.51 13.11
N SER A 14 -6.89 -2.43 13.24
CA SER A 14 -7.82 -2.78 12.15
C SER A 14 -7.60 -1.87 10.94
N THR A 15 -7.43 -0.56 11.18
CA THR A 15 -7.09 0.41 10.12
C THR A 15 -5.73 0.10 9.50
N ALA A 16 -4.71 -0.20 10.30
CA ALA A 16 -3.39 -0.62 9.79
C ALA A 16 -3.49 -1.87 8.90
N THR A 17 -4.34 -2.83 9.28
CA THR A 17 -4.61 -4.04 8.48
C THR A 17 -5.24 -3.71 7.13
N HIS A 18 -6.18 -2.75 7.07
CA HIS A 18 -6.73 -2.28 5.80
C HIS A 18 -5.67 -1.62 4.91
N LEU A 19 -4.79 -0.81 5.48
CA LEU A 19 -3.68 -0.21 4.72
C LEU A 19 -2.73 -1.27 4.17
N ARG A 20 -2.42 -2.34 4.91
CA ARG A 20 -1.65 -3.48 4.39
C ARG A 20 -2.34 -4.21 3.23
N LYS A 21 -3.67 -4.36 3.29
CA LYS A 21 -4.44 -4.92 2.17
C LYS A 21 -4.32 -4.05 0.93
N LEU A 22 -4.35 -2.71 1.09
CA LEU A 22 -4.14 -1.77 -0.01
C LEU A 22 -2.70 -1.87 -0.55
N GLN A 23 -1.69 -1.90 0.32
CA GLN A 23 -0.29 -2.13 -0.09
C GLN A 23 -0.18 -3.38 -0.98
N GLY A 24 -0.67 -4.54 -0.52
CA GLY A 24 -0.61 -5.77 -1.30
C GLY A 24 -1.42 -5.72 -2.60
N ALA A 25 -2.53 -4.97 -2.65
CA ALA A 25 -3.28 -4.77 -3.90
C ALA A 25 -2.48 -3.93 -4.91
N PHE A 26 -1.83 -2.86 -4.47
CA PHE A 26 -1.01 -2.00 -5.32
C PHE A 26 0.25 -2.72 -5.81
N ASP A 27 0.91 -3.53 -4.98
CA ASP A 27 2.03 -4.38 -5.40
C ASP A 27 1.62 -5.37 -6.50
N LYS A 28 0.44 -5.99 -6.37
CA LYS A 28 -0.09 -6.91 -7.39
C LYS A 28 -0.35 -6.20 -8.71
N VAL A 29 -0.87 -4.97 -8.68
CA VAL A 29 -1.08 -4.16 -9.90
C VAL A 29 0.26 -3.81 -10.53
N GLY A 30 1.22 -3.31 -9.76
CA GLY A 30 2.56 -2.97 -10.26
C GLY A 30 3.28 -4.18 -10.85
N GLY A 31 3.22 -5.33 -10.17
CA GLY A 31 3.77 -6.60 -10.64
C GLY A 31 3.09 -7.12 -11.90
N GLY A 32 1.75 -7.06 -11.96
CA GLY A 32 0.97 -7.46 -13.13
C GLY A 32 1.31 -6.63 -14.36
N LEU A 33 1.40 -5.30 -14.22
CA LEU A 33 1.78 -4.40 -15.31
C LEU A 33 3.22 -4.65 -15.79
N LYS A 34 4.15 -4.95 -14.88
CA LYS A 34 5.53 -5.32 -15.23
C LYS A 34 5.60 -6.67 -15.97
N GLY A 35 4.69 -7.59 -15.64
CA GLY A 35 4.61 -8.93 -16.22
C GLY A 35 3.89 -9.01 -17.57
N VAL A 36 3.37 -7.90 -18.10
CA VAL A 36 2.74 -7.89 -19.43
C VAL A 36 3.79 -8.13 -20.50
N ASP A 37 3.82 -9.35 -21.04
CA ASP A 37 4.64 -9.68 -22.19
C ASP A 37 4.03 -9.07 -23.46
N SER A 38 4.64 -7.98 -23.92
CA SER A 38 4.27 -7.31 -25.17
C SER A 38 5.11 -7.78 -26.35
N SER A 39 5.99 -8.78 -26.21
CA SER A 39 6.94 -9.20 -27.26
C SER A 39 6.25 -9.67 -28.56
N ALA A 40 5.02 -10.18 -28.45
CA ALA A 40 4.20 -10.58 -29.59
C ALA A 40 3.57 -9.39 -30.35
N LEU A 41 3.46 -8.20 -29.73
CA LEU A 41 2.98 -6.97 -30.36
C LEU A 41 4.15 -6.23 -31.03
N LYS A 42 4.04 -5.89 -32.30
CA LYS A 42 5.10 -5.20 -33.07
C LYS A 42 4.57 -3.92 -33.72
N GLY A 43 5.49 -2.99 -34.01
CA GLY A 43 5.20 -1.71 -34.65
C GLY A 43 4.90 -0.58 -33.67
N GLN A 44 4.64 0.62 -34.19
CA GLN A 44 4.52 1.86 -33.40
C GLN A 44 3.49 1.78 -32.26
N ALA A 45 2.38 1.06 -32.43
CA ALA A 45 1.38 0.88 -31.39
C ALA A 45 1.93 0.10 -30.18
N ALA A 46 2.79 -0.89 -30.42
CA ALA A 46 3.44 -1.67 -29.37
C ALA A 46 4.47 -0.83 -28.60
N ASP A 47 5.23 0.00 -29.31
CA ASP A 47 6.22 0.89 -28.68
C ASP A 47 5.54 2.00 -27.86
N ALA A 48 4.46 2.59 -28.38
CA ALA A 48 3.64 3.55 -27.65
C ALA A 48 3.05 2.93 -26.37
N PHE A 49 2.56 1.70 -26.43
CA PHE A 49 2.06 0.97 -25.28
C PHE A 49 3.16 0.67 -24.25
N ARG A 50 4.34 0.20 -24.67
CA ARG A 50 5.48 -0.05 -23.77
C ARG A 50 5.92 1.23 -23.06
N ASN A 51 6.01 2.33 -23.80
CA ASN A 51 6.37 3.62 -23.24
C ASN A 51 5.34 4.10 -22.21
N SER A 52 4.04 4.02 -22.52
CA SER A 52 3.00 4.46 -21.60
C SER A 52 2.85 3.55 -20.38
N VAL A 53 2.97 2.24 -20.53
CA VAL A 53 2.85 1.30 -19.41
C VAL A 53 4.09 1.31 -18.53
N SER A 54 5.29 1.50 -19.06
CA SER A 54 6.53 1.48 -18.26
C SER A 54 6.56 2.51 -17.12
N VAL A 55 5.83 3.62 -17.24
CA VAL A 55 5.77 4.66 -16.20
C VAL A 55 4.78 4.34 -15.07
N GLU A 56 3.88 3.37 -15.26
CA GLU A 56 2.83 3.05 -14.29
C GLU A 56 3.32 2.14 -13.15
N PRO A 57 4.04 1.01 -13.37
CA PRO A 57 4.51 0.14 -12.28
C PRO A 57 5.26 0.88 -11.16
N PRO A 58 6.20 1.81 -11.44
CA PRO A 58 6.88 2.56 -10.39
C PRO A 58 5.92 3.39 -9.52
N LYS A 59 4.83 3.91 -10.08
CA LYS A 59 3.81 4.67 -9.32
C LYS A 59 3.00 3.76 -8.40
N TRP A 60 2.62 2.58 -8.90
CA TRP A 60 1.89 1.58 -8.11
C TRP A 60 2.73 1.08 -6.93
N PHE A 61 4.02 0.76 -7.16
CA PHE A 61 4.93 0.40 -6.07
C PHE A 61 5.15 1.53 -5.07
N LYS A 62 5.32 2.77 -5.55
CA LYS A 62 5.44 3.94 -4.64
C LYS A 62 4.21 4.11 -3.75
N ALA A 63 3.01 3.84 -4.27
CA ALA A 63 1.79 3.87 -3.47
C ALA A 63 1.70 2.69 -2.50
N ALA A 64 2.15 1.49 -2.90
CA ALA A 64 2.28 0.34 -2.01
C ALA A 64 3.19 0.65 -0.80
N ASP A 65 4.38 1.21 -1.04
CA ASP A 65 5.32 1.65 0.00
C ASP A 65 4.71 2.70 0.93
N ALA A 66 3.89 3.62 0.39
CA ALA A 66 3.23 4.64 1.20
C ALA A 66 2.20 4.02 2.16
N PHE A 67 1.43 3.03 1.69
CA PHE A 67 0.48 2.30 2.53
C PHE A 67 1.17 1.43 3.57
N GLU A 68 2.33 0.82 3.25
CA GLU A 68 3.16 0.11 4.21
C GLU A 68 3.61 1.03 5.36
N LYS A 69 4.18 2.19 5.01
CA LYS A 69 4.64 3.19 5.99
C LYS A 69 3.50 3.68 6.87
N ALA A 70 2.34 3.96 6.28
CA ALA A 70 1.17 4.41 7.02
C ALA A 70 0.64 3.30 7.96
N ALA A 71 0.60 2.04 7.52
CA ALA A 71 0.23 0.92 8.37
C ALA A 71 1.20 0.76 9.56
N GLY A 72 2.50 0.85 9.31
CA GLY A 72 3.53 0.80 10.36
C GLY A 72 3.36 1.92 11.39
N ALA A 73 3.11 3.16 10.94
CA ALA A 73 2.86 4.29 11.83
C ALA A 73 1.61 4.08 12.71
N LEU A 74 0.52 3.52 12.14
CA LEU A 74 -0.68 3.19 12.91
C LEU A 74 -0.42 2.09 13.95
N ASP A 75 0.36 1.06 13.62
CA ASP A 75 0.70 0.03 14.62
C ASP A 75 1.56 0.58 15.76
N SER A 76 2.56 1.40 15.44
CA SER A 76 3.35 2.09 16.47
C SER A 76 2.48 2.96 17.36
N PHE A 77 1.54 3.71 16.75
CA PHE A 77 0.59 4.52 17.50
C PHE A 77 -0.34 3.68 18.38
N ALA A 78 -0.88 2.57 17.86
CA ALA A 78 -1.69 1.64 18.64
C ALA A 78 -0.94 1.09 19.84
N GLY A 79 0.34 0.72 19.67
CA GLY A 79 1.22 0.30 20.76
C GLY A 79 1.40 1.37 21.83
N THR A 80 1.60 2.63 21.42
CA THR A 80 1.69 3.77 22.35
C THR A 80 0.37 3.99 23.12
N VAL A 81 -0.78 3.90 22.45
CA VAL A 81 -2.10 4.04 23.10
C VAL A 81 -2.32 2.91 24.10
N GLU A 82 -2.02 1.67 23.74
CA GLU A 82 -2.16 0.51 24.62
C GLU A 82 -1.24 0.63 25.84
N TRP A 83 0.03 0.98 25.64
CA TRP A 83 0.98 1.24 26.72
C TRP A 83 0.48 2.32 27.69
N ALA A 84 -0.06 3.43 27.16
CA ALA A 84 -0.57 4.53 27.98
C ALA A 84 -1.87 4.17 28.73
N GLN A 85 -2.61 3.16 28.27
CA GLN A 85 -3.85 2.71 28.91
C GLN A 85 -3.62 1.79 30.11
N GLY A 86 -2.42 1.21 30.24
CA GLY A 86 -2.02 0.37 31.38
C GLY A 86 -2.25 -1.11 31.13
#